data_AF-A0A4U3AC98-F1
#
_entry.id   AF-A0A4U3AC98-F1
#
_cell.length_a   1.000
_cell.length_b   1.000
_cell.length_c   1.000
_cell.angle_alpha   90.00
_cell.angle_beta   90.00
_cell.angle_gamma   90.00
#
_symmetry.space_group_name_H-M   'P 1'
#
loop_
_entity.id
_entity.type
_entity.pdbx_description
1 polymer ?
#
loop_
_entity_poly.entity_id
_entity_poly.type
_entity_poly.pdbx_seq_one_letter_code
_entity_poly.pdbx_strand_id
1 'polypeptide(L)'
;EALGVKFLNEDGKKIQIQGGTSLLQVSKIDTSQVDPRLRHVQIDVACNWFNQLCGEQGVARVFGPQKGANEAQVIELEKALERYASVIKKDIGIDVHHTPGSGASGGLGAGLQALIGATLHPRYDIIMKYMDLNKLLLACDLVFTAEGSIDFQTPRGKIPAEVAKCAKKYGLPVIALVGTVGKGARINYDYGIDAYTSILPMPSSLENAFSNAEKWLRDCTESTMRTVLVGYQIASRLNKSGYVS
;
A
#
# COMPACT_ATOMS: atom_id res chain seq x y z
N GLU A 1 16.01 -11.36 -15.11
CA GLU A 1 16.92 -12.47 -15.47
C GLU A 1 16.28 -13.85 -15.35
N ALA A 2 15.79 -14.25 -14.17
CA ALA A 2 15.25 -15.60 -13.94
C ALA A 2 14.13 -16.01 -14.91
N LEU A 3 13.36 -15.05 -15.45
CA LEU A 3 12.29 -15.26 -16.42
C LEU A 3 12.74 -15.14 -17.89
N GLY A 4 14.04 -15.11 -18.16
CA GLY A 4 14.59 -15.12 -19.53
C GLY A 4 15.05 -13.77 -20.09
N VAL A 5 14.81 -12.66 -19.36
CA VAL A 5 15.38 -11.34 -19.71
C VAL A 5 16.90 -11.36 -19.58
N LYS A 6 17.61 -10.84 -20.58
CA LYS A 6 19.06 -10.62 -20.53
C LYS A 6 19.38 -9.12 -20.45
N PHE A 7 20.29 -8.78 -19.54
CA PHE A 7 20.88 -7.46 -19.45
C PHE A 7 22.28 -7.52 -20.06
N LEU A 8 22.56 -6.64 -21.03
CA LEU A 8 23.80 -6.63 -21.80
C LEU A 8 24.53 -5.30 -21.62
N ASN A 9 25.86 -5.34 -21.59
CA ASN A 9 26.71 -4.16 -21.62
C ASN A 9 26.88 -3.60 -23.04
N GLU A 10 27.71 -2.57 -23.19
CA GLU A 10 27.99 -1.93 -24.48
C GLU A 10 28.64 -2.88 -25.50
N ASP A 11 29.40 -3.86 -25.05
CA ASP A 11 30.01 -4.91 -25.90
C ASP A 11 29.01 -6.01 -26.29
N GLY A 12 27.73 -5.91 -25.88
CA GLY A 12 26.72 -6.94 -26.08
C GLY A 12 26.90 -8.19 -25.21
N LYS A 13 27.79 -8.16 -24.21
CA LYS A 13 28.00 -9.26 -23.27
C LYS A 13 27.01 -9.18 -22.12
N LYS A 14 26.56 -10.34 -21.64
CA LYS A 14 25.69 -10.42 -20.47
C LYS A 14 26.42 -9.88 -19.25
N ILE A 15 25.77 -8.95 -18.53
CA ILE A 15 26.31 -8.44 -17.27
C ILE A 15 26.03 -9.42 -16.12
N GLN A 16 26.96 -9.45 -15.16
CA GLN A 16 26.75 -10.17 -13.90
C GLN A 16 26.10 -9.21 -12.91
N ILE A 17 24.82 -9.45 -12.59
CA ILE A 17 24.10 -8.67 -11.58
C ILE A 17 24.50 -9.17 -10.18
N GLN A 18 25.12 -8.30 -9.39
CA GLN A 18 25.42 -8.56 -7.97
C GLN A 18 24.61 -7.65 -7.03
N GLY A 19 24.03 -6.58 -7.59
CA GLY A 19 23.18 -5.63 -6.86
C GLY A 19 22.62 -4.55 -7.78
N GLY A 20 21.95 -3.57 -7.19
CA GLY A 20 21.32 -2.48 -7.95
C GLY A 20 22.32 -1.64 -8.76
N THR A 21 23.53 -1.44 -8.26
CA THR A 21 24.57 -0.64 -8.94
C THR A 21 25.10 -1.30 -10.21
N SER A 22 24.99 -2.64 -10.34
CA SER A 22 25.29 -3.35 -11.59
C SER A 22 24.48 -2.83 -12.78
N LEU A 23 23.31 -2.20 -12.52
CA LEU A 23 22.48 -1.60 -13.57
C LEU A 23 23.14 -0.43 -14.31
N LEU A 24 24.18 0.19 -13.74
CA LEU A 24 24.98 1.21 -14.43
C LEU A 24 25.62 0.69 -15.73
N GLN A 25 25.95 -0.60 -15.75
CA GLN A 25 26.61 -1.25 -16.89
C GLN A 25 25.61 -1.69 -17.97
N VAL A 26 24.30 -1.62 -17.69
CA VAL A 26 23.27 -2.03 -18.66
C VAL A 26 23.29 -1.04 -19.82
N SER A 27 23.46 -1.54 -21.03
CA SER A 27 23.31 -0.77 -22.26
C SER A 27 22.20 -1.30 -23.15
N LYS A 28 21.87 -2.59 -23.05
CA LYS A 28 20.78 -3.20 -23.80
C LYS A 28 20.01 -4.22 -22.97
N ILE A 29 18.69 -4.27 -23.18
CA ILE A 29 17.79 -5.28 -22.63
C ILE A 29 17.29 -6.15 -23.78
N ASP A 30 17.42 -7.47 -23.62
CA ASP A 30 16.92 -8.46 -24.57
C ASP A 30 15.84 -9.33 -23.89
N THR A 31 14.63 -9.27 -24.44
CA THR A 31 13.45 -10.00 -23.99
C THR A 31 13.08 -11.18 -24.90
N SER A 32 13.90 -11.49 -25.92
CA SER A 32 13.61 -12.56 -26.91
C SER A 32 13.51 -13.95 -26.29
N GLN A 33 14.13 -14.17 -25.13
CA GLN A 33 14.13 -15.43 -24.39
C GLN A 33 13.24 -15.41 -23.15
N VAL A 34 12.39 -14.39 -23.00
CA VAL A 34 11.40 -14.36 -21.91
C VAL A 34 10.48 -15.56 -22.01
N ASP A 35 10.18 -16.20 -20.87
CA ASP A 35 9.36 -17.41 -20.83
C ASP A 35 8.03 -17.20 -21.56
N PRO A 36 7.75 -17.97 -22.64
CA PRO A 36 6.60 -17.73 -23.50
C PRO A 36 5.27 -17.91 -22.77
N ARG A 37 5.23 -18.66 -21.65
CA ARG A 37 4.01 -18.85 -20.85
C ARG A 37 3.49 -17.54 -20.27
N LEU A 38 4.37 -16.56 -20.04
CA LEU A 38 3.99 -15.25 -19.51
C LEU A 38 3.06 -14.48 -20.45
N ARG A 39 3.05 -14.79 -21.75
CA ARG A 39 2.10 -14.19 -22.71
C ARG A 39 0.66 -14.65 -22.53
N HIS A 40 0.47 -15.76 -21.81
CA HIS A 40 -0.83 -16.40 -21.61
C HIS A 40 -1.32 -16.30 -20.16
N VAL A 41 -0.60 -15.57 -19.31
CA VAL A 41 -0.93 -15.41 -17.90
C VAL A 41 -1.13 -13.93 -17.60
N GLN A 42 -2.27 -13.60 -17.00
CA GLN A 42 -2.48 -12.28 -16.43
C GLN A 42 -1.69 -12.18 -15.11
N ILE A 43 -0.81 -11.19 -15.02
CA ILE A 43 0.00 -10.93 -13.84
C ILE A 43 -0.38 -9.57 -13.27
N ASP A 44 -1.12 -9.59 -12.17
CA ASP A 44 -1.50 -8.38 -11.43
C ASP A 44 -0.62 -8.23 -10.19
N VAL A 45 -0.01 -7.06 -10.02
CA VAL A 45 0.95 -6.79 -8.95
C VAL A 45 0.36 -5.76 -7.98
N ALA A 46 0.03 -6.21 -6.78
CA ALA A 46 -0.32 -5.33 -5.67
C ALA A 46 0.93 -4.57 -5.19
N CYS A 47 0.97 -3.26 -5.39
CA CYS A 47 2.17 -2.48 -5.11
C CYS A 47 1.89 -1.20 -4.30
N ASN A 48 2.94 -0.62 -3.71
CA ASN A 48 2.83 0.74 -3.17
C ASN A 48 2.77 1.74 -4.33
N TRP A 49 1.56 2.23 -4.61
CA TRP A 49 1.25 3.03 -5.79
C TRP A 49 2.07 4.33 -5.91
N PHE A 50 2.43 4.93 -4.78
CA PHE A 50 3.14 6.21 -4.76
C PHE A 50 4.65 6.09 -4.96
N ASN A 51 5.20 4.87 -4.94
CA ASN A 51 6.63 4.67 -5.12
C ASN A 51 7.00 4.80 -6.60
N GLN A 52 7.76 5.82 -6.94
CA GLN A 52 8.32 6.03 -8.27
C GLN A 52 9.74 5.46 -8.34
N LEU A 53 10.15 5.01 -9.53
CA LEU A 53 11.49 4.48 -9.77
C LEU A 53 12.55 5.59 -9.64
N CYS A 54 12.28 6.74 -10.25
CA CYS A 54 13.21 7.84 -10.50
C CYS A 54 12.64 9.19 -10.05
N GLY A 55 13.48 10.23 -10.07
CA GLY A 55 13.12 11.60 -9.68
C GLY A 55 13.31 11.93 -8.19
N GLU A 56 12.84 13.10 -7.76
CA GLU A 56 13.04 13.61 -6.40
C GLU A 56 12.47 12.69 -5.32
N GLN A 57 11.37 12.01 -5.63
CA GLN A 57 10.73 11.00 -4.77
C GLN A 57 11.06 9.56 -5.21
N GLY A 58 12.14 9.39 -5.96
CA GLY A 58 12.59 8.10 -6.46
C GLY A 58 12.94 7.12 -5.34
N VAL A 59 12.73 5.83 -5.60
CA VAL A 59 12.84 4.78 -4.58
C VAL A 59 14.20 4.72 -3.91
N ALA A 60 15.30 5.01 -4.63
CA ALA A 60 16.64 5.04 -4.06
C ALA A 60 16.78 6.08 -2.93
N ARG A 61 16.28 7.30 -3.15
CA ARG A 61 16.33 8.40 -2.17
C ARG A 61 15.43 8.12 -0.98
N VAL A 62 14.20 7.68 -1.23
CA VAL A 62 13.17 7.52 -0.19
C VAL A 62 13.44 6.28 0.67
N PHE A 63 13.84 5.16 0.06
CA PHE A 63 13.91 3.87 0.74
C PHE A 63 15.32 3.26 0.82
N GLY A 64 16.33 3.88 0.22
CA GLY A 64 17.74 3.45 0.36
C GLY A 64 18.27 3.57 1.79
N PRO A 65 18.14 4.75 2.46
CA PRO A 65 18.71 4.96 3.80
C PRO A 65 18.19 3.99 4.86
N GLN A 66 16.88 3.72 4.87
CA GLN A 66 16.27 2.75 5.78
C GLN A 66 16.72 1.29 5.54
N LYS A 67 17.31 1.00 4.38
CA LYS A 67 17.91 -0.31 4.04
C LYS A 67 19.43 -0.32 4.25
N GLY A 68 19.98 0.72 4.87
CA GLY A 68 21.41 0.83 5.19
C GLY A 68 22.28 1.47 4.11
N ALA A 69 21.71 2.03 3.04
CA ALA A 69 22.49 2.75 2.04
C ALA A 69 22.95 4.11 2.57
N ASN A 70 24.26 4.38 2.50
CA ASN A 70 24.80 5.71 2.77
C ASN A 70 24.52 6.68 1.60
N GLU A 71 24.80 7.97 1.79
CA GLU A 71 24.50 9.01 0.79
C GLU A 71 25.17 8.74 -0.57
N ALA A 72 26.42 8.30 -0.59
CA ALA A 72 27.14 7.98 -1.83
C ALA A 72 26.48 6.80 -2.56
N GLN A 73 26.08 5.76 -1.82
CA GLN A 73 25.38 4.60 -2.36
C GLN A 73 23.98 4.98 -2.89
N VAL A 74 23.28 5.91 -2.23
CA VAL A 74 21.98 6.41 -2.72
C VAL A 74 22.14 7.10 -4.07
N ILE A 75 23.16 7.95 -4.22
CA ILE A 75 23.45 8.64 -5.50
C ILE A 75 23.82 7.63 -6.59
N GLU A 76 24.60 6.61 -6.27
CA GLU A 76 24.99 5.57 -7.22
C GLU A 76 23.78 4.73 -7.66
N LEU A 77 22.93 4.31 -6.70
CA LEU A 77 21.70 3.57 -6.97
C LEU A 77 20.71 4.38 -7.81
N GLU A 78 20.58 5.68 -7.53
CA GLU A 78 19.74 6.57 -8.34
C GLU A 78 20.20 6.58 -9.80
N LYS A 79 21.50 6.82 -10.05
CA LYS A 79 22.05 6.77 -11.41
C LYS A 79 21.84 5.42 -12.08
N ALA A 80 21.95 4.33 -11.32
CA ALA A 80 21.73 2.98 -11.82
C ALA A 80 20.26 2.75 -12.24
N LEU A 81 19.30 3.27 -11.46
CA LEU A 81 17.87 3.18 -11.76
C LEU A 81 17.46 4.10 -12.91
N GLU A 82 18.02 5.31 -13.00
CA GLU A 82 17.84 6.21 -14.15
C GLU A 82 18.34 5.56 -15.45
N ARG A 83 19.51 4.91 -15.39
CA ARG A 83 20.06 4.15 -16.51
C ARG A 83 19.13 3.01 -16.91
N TYR A 84 18.67 2.23 -15.93
CA TYR A 84 17.75 1.13 -16.15
C TYR A 84 16.44 1.59 -16.81
N ALA A 85 15.82 2.65 -16.28
CA ALA A 85 14.59 3.24 -16.84
C ALA A 85 14.80 3.74 -18.28
N SER A 86 15.93 4.41 -18.54
CA SER A 86 16.29 4.90 -19.86
C SER A 86 16.49 3.76 -20.87
N VAL A 87 17.15 2.67 -20.47
CA VAL A 87 17.35 1.51 -21.35
C VAL A 87 16.03 0.77 -21.60
N ILE A 88 15.16 0.63 -20.59
CA ILE A 88 13.81 0.08 -20.79
C ILE A 88 13.05 0.91 -21.82
N LYS A 89 13.02 2.23 -21.66
CA LYS A 89 12.31 3.12 -22.59
C LYS A 89 12.85 2.99 -24.01
N LYS A 90 14.17 2.89 -24.15
CA LYS A 90 14.85 2.73 -25.45
C LYS A 90 14.54 1.39 -26.13
N ASP A 91 14.69 0.28 -25.42
CA ASP A 91 14.63 -1.07 -26.03
C ASP A 91 13.22 -1.66 -26.04
N ILE A 92 12.38 -1.29 -25.07
CA ILE A 92 11.04 -1.85 -24.87
C ILE A 92 9.94 -0.83 -25.21
N GLY A 93 10.25 0.47 -25.22
CA GLY A 93 9.28 1.53 -25.55
C GLY A 93 8.37 1.93 -24.38
N ILE A 94 8.60 1.41 -23.18
CA ILE A 94 7.77 1.68 -21.99
C ILE A 94 8.52 2.67 -21.08
N ASP A 95 7.87 3.78 -20.74
CA ASP A 95 8.43 4.73 -19.77
C ASP A 95 8.05 4.31 -18.34
N VAL A 96 9.06 4.07 -17.50
CA VAL A 96 8.89 3.64 -16.11
C VAL A 96 9.46 4.62 -15.08
N HIS A 97 10.03 5.76 -15.53
CA HIS A 97 10.73 6.70 -14.63
C HIS A 97 9.81 7.17 -13.49
N HIS A 98 8.59 7.59 -13.85
CA HIS A 98 7.63 8.19 -12.91
C HIS A 98 6.29 7.44 -12.85
N THR A 99 6.20 6.29 -13.52
CA THR A 99 4.98 5.47 -13.52
C THR A 99 4.62 5.06 -12.10
N PRO A 100 3.37 5.26 -11.65
CA PRO A 100 2.95 4.85 -10.32
C PRO A 100 3.26 3.38 -10.04
N GLY A 101 3.84 3.11 -8.86
CA GLY A 101 4.25 1.77 -8.44
C GLY A 101 5.53 1.25 -9.09
N SER A 102 6.15 1.97 -10.03
CA SER A 102 7.37 1.49 -10.70
C SER A 102 8.55 1.33 -9.73
N GLY A 103 8.61 2.15 -8.68
CA GLY A 103 9.59 2.05 -7.61
C GLY A 103 9.29 0.98 -6.56
N ALA A 104 8.17 0.26 -6.66
CA ALA A 104 7.83 -0.76 -5.67
C ALA A 104 8.93 -1.81 -5.54
N SER A 105 9.24 -2.18 -4.29
CA SER A 105 10.29 -3.14 -3.94
C SER A 105 11.66 -2.85 -4.57
N GLY A 106 12.04 -1.58 -4.70
CA GLY A 106 13.36 -1.18 -5.21
C GLY A 106 13.47 -1.22 -6.74
N GLY A 107 12.37 -0.98 -7.45
CA GLY A 107 12.33 -1.00 -8.91
C GLY A 107 11.86 -2.34 -9.52
N LEU A 108 11.46 -3.30 -8.69
CA LEU A 108 10.83 -4.52 -9.15
C LEU A 108 9.53 -4.23 -9.91
N GLY A 109 8.74 -3.24 -9.45
CA GLY A 109 7.52 -2.80 -10.15
C GLY A 109 7.78 -2.44 -11.61
N ALA A 110 8.82 -1.65 -11.87
CA ALA A 110 9.24 -1.28 -13.22
C ALA A 110 9.62 -2.50 -14.08
N GLY A 111 10.39 -3.44 -13.51
CA GLY A 111 10.76 -4.67 -14.22
C GLY A 111 9.57 -5.58 -14.52
N LEU A 112 8.68 -5.77 -13.55
CA LEU A 112 7.48 -6.58 -13.74
C LEU A 112 6.58 -5.97 -14.82
N GLN A 113 6.36 -4.66 -14.78
CA GLN A 113 5.54 -3.97 -15.76
C GLN A 113 6.15 -4.01 -17.16
N ALA A 114 7.39 -3.55 -17.30
CA ALA A 114 7.96 -3.33 -18.62
C ALA A 114 8.50 -4.62 -19.27
N LEU A 115 9.05 -5.55 -18.49
CA LEU A 115 9.82 -6.67 -19.05
C LEU A 115 9.02 -7.96 -19.20
N ILE A 116 7.95 -8.12 -18.42
CA ILE A 116 7.10 -9.32 -18.47
C ILE A 116 5.61 -9.01 -18.61
N GLY A 117 5.24 -7.74 -18.79
CA GLY A 117 3.86 -7.33 -19.10
C GLY A 117 2.90 -7.37 -17.91
N ALA A 118 3.40 -7.26 -16.68
CA ALA A 118 2.53 -7.22 -15.50
C ALA A 118 1.75 -5.89 -15.42
N THR A 119 0.54 -5.94 -14.86
CA THR A 119 -0.24 -4.74 -14.55
C THR A 119 -0.05 -4.38 -13.08
N LEU A 120 0.43 -3.17 -12.82
CA LEU A 120 0.58 -2.66 -11.45
C LEU A 120 -0.76 -2.14 -10.95
N HIS A 121 -1.12 -2.49 -9.71
CA HIS A 121 -2.33 -2.02 -9.06
C HIS A 121 -2.01 -1.43 -7.69
N PRO A 122 -2.75 -0.42 -7.23
CA PRO A 122 -2.81 -0.10 -5.80
C PRO A 122 -3.19 -1.35 -5.01
N ARG A 123 -2.55 -1.54 -3.86
CA ARG A 123 -2.80 -2.69 -2.97
C ARG A 123 -4.28 -2.88 -2.64
N TYR A 124 -5.01 -1.78 -2.42
CA TYR A 124 -6.44 -1.85 -2.09
C TYR A 124 -7.26 -2.38 -3.27
N ASP A 125 -7.12 -1.75 -4.45
CA ASP A 125 -7.95 -2.02 -5.62
C ASP A 125 -7.90 -3.48 -6.04
N ILE A 126 -6.71 -4.08 -6.05
CA ILE A 126 -6.54 -5.49 -6.42
C ILE A 126 -7.13 -6.44 -5.38
N ILE A 127 -6.95 -6.17 -4.08
CA ILE A 127 -7.54 -7.00 -3.02
C ILE A 127 -9.07 -6.97 -3.11
N MET A 128 -9.64 -5.80 -3.42
CA MET A 128 -11.10 -5.65 -3.57
C MET A 128 -11.66 -6.29 -4.85
N LYS A 129 -10.84 -6.66 -5.83
CA LYS A 129 -11.33 -7.52 -6.93
C LYS A 129 -11.67 -8.93 -6.47
N TYR A 130 -11.00 -9.41 -5.41
CA TYR A 130 -11.20 -10.74 -4.87
C TYR A 130 -12.17 -10.79 -3.69
N MET A 131 -12.58 -9.64 -3.16
CA MET A 131 -13.59 -9.52 -2.10
C MET A 131 -14.74 -8.66 -2.59
N ASP A 132 -15.95 -9.20 -2.62
CA ASP A 132 -17.15 -8.42 -2.93
C ASP A 132 -17.57 -7.59 -1.70
N LEU A 133 -16.77 -6.58 -1.38
CA LEU A 133 -17.01 -5.68 -0.26
C LEU A 133 -18.35 -4.96 -0.42
N ASN A 134 -18.76 -4.62 -1.65
CA ASN A 134 -20.03 -3.95 -1.91
C ASN A 134 -21.22 -4.80 -1.45
N LYS A 135 -21.22 -6.09 -1.78
CA LYS A 135 -22.28 -7.00 -1.32
C LYS A 135 -22.31 -7.14 0.20
N LEU A 136 -21.15 -7.15 0.85
CA LEU A 136 -21.06 -7.21 2.32
C LEU A 136 -21.58 -5.91 2.96
N LEU A 137 -21.23 -4.75 2.39
CA LEU A 137 -21.66 -3.44 2.89
C LEU A 137 -23.18 -3.26 2.77
N LEU A 138 -23.81 -3.74 1.70
CA LEU A 138 -25.26 -3.69 1.54
C LEU A 138 -26.04 -4.49 2.60
N ALA A 139 -25.37 -5.40 3.31
CA ALA A 139 -25.98 -6.30 4.29
C ALA A 139 -25.63 -5.94 5.74
N CYS A 140 -24.99 -4.79 6.01
CA CYS A 140 -24.61 -4.38 7.35
C CYS A 140 -25.10 -2.99 7.73
N ASP A 141 -25.24 -2.74 9.03
CA ASP A 141 -25.65 -1.44 9.59
C ASP A 141 -24.48 -0.63 10.16
N LEU A 142 -23.31 -1.28 10.35
CA LEU A 142 -22.12 -0.70 10.95
C LEU A 142 -20.88 -1.41 10.42
N VAL A 143 -19.85 -0.62 10.10
CA VAL A 143 -18.57 -1.13 9.59
C VAL A 143 -17.48 -0.95 10.63
N PHE A 144 -16.79 -2.04 10.94
CA PHE A 144 -15.52 -2.00 11.65
C PHE A 144 -14.36 -2.17 10.69
N THR A 145 -13.30 -1.38 10.88
CA THR A 145 -12.01 -1.53 10.21
C THR A 145 -10.88 -1.44 11.22
N ALA A 146 -9.65 -1.76 10.82
CA ALA A 146 -8.51 -1.75 11.73
C ALA A 146 -7.18 -1.49 11.03
N GLU A 147 -6.23 -0.92 11.78
CA GLU A 147 -4.80 -0.89 11.42
C GLU A 147 -3.91 -0.78 12.66
N GLY A 148 -2.60 -1.02 12.50
CA GLY A 148 -1.65 -0.90 13.61
C GLY A 148 -1.47 0.55 14.12
N SER A 149 -1.53 1.55 13.23
CA SER A 149 -1.40 2.95 13.61
C SER A 149 -2.16 3.86 12.65
N ILE A 150 -3.13 4.61 13.17
CA ILE A 150 -3.88 5.61 12.41
C ILE A 150 -3.23 6.97 12.54
N ASP A 151 -2.97 7.62 11.41
CA ASP A 151 -2.25 8.89 11.35
C ASP A 151 -2.66 9.70 10.11
N PHE A 152 -1.94 10.80 9.85
CA PHE A 152 -2.14 11.64 8.66
C PHE A 152 -1.88 10.93 7.32
N GLN A 153 -1.23 9.76 7.33
CA GLN A 153 -0.95 8.98 6.13
C GLN A 153 -2.04 7.95 5.83
N THR A 154 -2.89 7.61 6.80
CA THR A 154 -3.99 6.65 6.61
C THR A 154 -4.89 6.97 5.40
N PRO A 155 -5.29 8.23 5.14
CA PRO A 155 -6.08 8.57 3.95
C PRO A 155 -5.39 8.30 2.60
N ARG A 156 -4.06 8.08 2.61
CA ARG A 156 -3.22 7.91 1.43
C ARG A 156 -3.15 6.43 1.01
N GLY A 157 -4.31 5.80 0.87
CA GLY A 157 -4.42 4.43 0.35
C GLY A 157 -4.15 3.32 1.38
N LYS A 158 -4.25 3.60 2.68
CA LYS A 158 -4.32 2.52 3.69
C LYS A 158 -5.74 1.98 3.78
N ILE A 159 -5.85 0.71 4.19
CA ILE A 159 -7.11 -0.05 4.22
C ILE A 159 -8.22 0.67 5.00
N PRO A 160 -8.01 1.26 6.20
CA PRO A 160 -9.10 1.88 6.95
C PRO A 160 -9.82 3.00 6.20
N ALA A 161 -9.06 3.91 5.59
CA ALA A 161 -9.66 5.01 4.83
C ALA A 161 -10.36 4.52 3.56
N GLU A 162 -9.83 3.51 2.89
CA GLU A 162 -10.47 2.99 1.67
C GLU A 162 -11.76 2.21 2.00
N VAL A 163 -11.77 1.42 3.07
CA VAL A 163 -13.01 0.79 3.59
C VAL A 163 -14.03 1.86 3.98
N ALA A 164 -13.59 2.92 4.66
CA ALA A 164 -14.44 4.02 5.06
C ALA A 164 -15.07 4.73 3.85
N LYS A 165 -14.27 5.10 2.85
CA LYS A 165 -14.75 5.69 1.58
C LYS A 165 -15.81 4.81 0.91
N CYS A 166 -15.61 3.50 0.89
CA CYS A 166 -16.59 2.57 0.32
C CYS A 166 -17.88 2.48 1.15
N ALA A 167 -17.77 2.35 2.47
CA ALA A 167 -18.93 2.34 3.38
C ALA A 167 -19.78 3.62 3.26
N LYS A 168 -19.13 4.78 3.10
CA LYS A 168 -19.81 6.07 2.95
C LYS A 168 -20.63 6.21 1.67
N LYS A 169 -20.34 5.45 0.62
CA LYS A 169 -21.21 5.39 -0.58
C LYS A 169 -22.61 4.84 -0.25
N TYR A 170 -22.74 4.09 0.83
CA TYR A 170 -23.99 3.51 1.32
C TYR A 170 -24.53 4.22 2.58
N GLY A 171 -23.92 5.34 2.98
CA GLY A 171 -24.32 6.07 4.19
C GLY A 171 -24.01 5.36 5.50
N LEU A 172 -23.15 4.34 5.49
CA LEU A 172 -22.88 3.52 6.67
C LEU A 172 -21.94 4.22 7.67
N PRO A 173 -22.15 4.03 8.98
CA PRO A 173 -21.19 4.43 10.00
C PRO A 173 -19.98 3.50 10.01
N VAL A 174 -18.81 4.06 10.31
CA VAL A 174 -17.50 3.41 10.26
C VAL A 174 -16.72 3.70 11.54
N ILE A 175 -16.30 2.64 12.23
CA ILE A 175 -15.46 2.72 13.41
C ILE A 175 -14.13 1.99 13.15
N ALA A 176 -13.01 2.66 13.40
CA ALA A 176 -11.69 2.05 13.30
C ALA A 176 -11.13 1.65 14.68
N LEU A 177 -10.73 0.38 14.83
CA LEU A 177 -10.00 -0.12 15.99
C LEU A 177 -8.51 -0.15 15.66
N VAL A 178 -7.71 0.62 16.39
CA VAL A 178 -6.32 0.90 15.99
C VAL A 178 -5.33 0.51 17.07
N GLY A 179 -4.14 0.04 16.69
CA GLY A 179 -3.08 -0.22 17.65
C GLY A 179 -2.64 1.04 18.39
N THR A 180 -2.43 2.12 17.64
CA THR A 180 -2.02 3.43 18.18
C THR A 180 -2.66 4.57 17.39
N VAL A 181 -2.81 5.72 18.04
CA VAL A 181 -3.24 6.98 17.40
C VAL A 181 -2.03 7.87 17.21
N GLY A 182 -1.62 8.05 15.95
CA GLY A 182 -0.46 8.83 15.56
C GLY A 182 -0.77 10.30 15.28
N LYS A 183 0.26 11.03 14.85
CA LYS A 183 0.19 12.47 14.55
C LYS A 183 -0.84 12.74 13.47
N GLY A 184 -1.69 13.75 13.68
CA GLY A 184 -2.65 14.21 12.68
C GLY A 184 -3.80 13.24 12.38
N ALA A 185 -4.02 12.20 13.20
CA ALA A 185 -5.07 11.21 12.99
C ALA A 185 -6.49 11.79 12.80
N ARG A 186 -6.77 12.98 13.35
CA ARG A 186 -8.07 13.66 13.21
C ARG A 186 -8.49 13.88 11.76
N ILE A 187 -7.55 14.00 10.83
CA ILE A 187 -7.87 14.17 9.41
C ILE A 187 -8.73 13.01 8.88
N ASN A 188 -8.64 11.82 9.47
CA ASN A 188 -9.41 10.65 9.03
C ASN A 188 -10.93 10.81 9.18
N TYR A 189 -11.39 11.73 10.04
CA TYR A 189 -12.81 12.09 10.12
C TYR A 189 -13.31 12.67 8.79
N ASP A 190 -12.49 13.46 8.11
CA ASP A 190 -12.80 14.05 6.81
C ASP A 190 -12.78 13.01 5.67
N TYR A 191 -12.23 11.81 5.93
CA TYR A 191 -12.12 10.71 4.98
C TYR A 191 -13.05 9.54 5.30
N GLY A 192 -14.10 9.79 6.07
CA GLY A 192 -15.23 8.88 6.26
C GLY A 192 -15.14 7.93 7.44
N ILE A 193 -14.08 7.99 8.26
CA ILE A 193 -14.07 7.29 9.55
C ILE A 193 -14.87 8.13 10.55
N ASP A 194 -15.95 7.62 11.15
CA ASP A 194 -16.76 8.41 12.09
C ASP A 194 -16.21 8.39 13.52
N ALA A 195 -15.56 7.29 13.89
CA ALA A 195 -14.88 7.15 15.16
C ALA A 195 -13.64 6.26 15.01
N TYR A 196 -12.63 6.50 15.84
CA TYR A 196 -11.53 5.56 16.00
C TYR A 196 -11.13 5.44 17.47
N THR A 197 -10.71 4.26 17.89
CA THR A 197 -10.25 4.01 19.26
C THR A 197 -9.00 3.15 19.28
N SER A 198 -8.09 3.50 20.18
CA SER A 198 -6.90 2.69 20.47
C SER A 198 -7.32 1.42 21.20
N ILE A 199 -6.78 0.27 20.79
CA ILE A 199 -6.97 -0.99 21.52
C ILE A 199 -6.13 -1.03 22.80
N LEU A 200 -5.07 -0.22 22.89
CA LEU A 200 -4.23 -0.16 24.08
C LEU A 200 -5.03 0.40 25.26
N PRO A 201 -5.20 -0.34 26.36
CA PRO A 201 -5.93 0.15 27.54
C PRO A 201 -5.10 1.12 28.38
N MET A 202 -3.77 1.10 28.20
CA MET A 202 -2.82 1.90 28.96
C MET A 202 -1.50 2.03 28.18
N PRO A 203 -0.63 2.99 28.54
CA PRO A 203 0.74 3.02 28.04
C PRO A 203 1.43 1.67 28.25
N SER A 204 1.99 1.10 27.19
CA SER A 204 2.56 -0.25 27.19
C SER A 204 3.81 -0.31 26.31
N SER A 205 4.72 -1.25 26.62
CA SER A 205 5.79 -1.61 25.69
C SER A 205 5.22 -2.27 24.43
N LEU A 206 5.99 -2.22 23.34
CA LEU A 206 5.62 -2.83 22.06
C LEU A 206 5.44 -4.35 22.19
N GLU A 207 6.36 -5.00 22.92
CA GLU A 207 6.29 -6.44 23.19
C GLU A 207 4.99 -6.82 23.92
N ASN A 208 4.67 -6.10 25.00
CA ASN A 208 3.46 -6.36 25.76
C ASN A 208 2.19 -6.05 24.94
N ALA A 209 2.25 -5.05 24.05
CA ALA A 209 1.17 -4.75 23.12
C ALA A 209 0.92 -5.88 22.11
N PHE A 210 1.98 -6.47 21.55
CA PHE A 210 1.82 -7.62 20.66
C PHE A 210 1.31 -8.85 21.41
N SER A 211 1.87 -9.15 22.57
CA SER A 211 1.48 -10.33 23.37
C SER A 211 0.01 -10.29 23.84
N ASN A 212 -0.56 -9.10 24.02
CA ASN A 212 -1.96 -8.93 24.46
C ASN A 212 -2.91 -8.43 23.36
N ALA A 213 -2.44 -8.30 22.10
CA ALA A 213 -3.19 -7.65 21.03
C ALA A 213 -4.59 -8.25 20.82
N GLU A 214 -4.71 -9.58 20.84
CA GLU A 214 -6.00 -10.27 20.67
C GLU A 214 -6.98 -9.92 21.80
N LYS A 215 -6.54 -10.03 23.05
CA LYS A 215 -7.35 -9.72 24.23
C LYS A 215 -7.80 -8.26 24.20
N TRP A 216 -6.86 -7.35 23.98
CA TRP A 216 -7.14 -5.91 23.99
C TRP A 216 -8.03 -5.49 22.82
N LEU A 217 -7.88 -6.10 21.65
CA LEU A 217 -8.80 -5.87 20.54
C LEU A 217 -10.22 -6.32 20.90
N ARG A 218 -10.38 -7.48 21.54
CA ARG A 218 -11.69 -7.99 22.00
C ARG A 218 -12.33 -7.05 23.02
N ASP A 219 -11.59 -6.69 24.07
CA ASP A 219 -12.07 -5.81 25.14
C ASP A 219 -12.43 -4.41 24.59
N CYS A 220 -11.61 -3.88 23.69
CA CYS A 220 -11.86 -2.61 23.01
C CYS A 220 -13.11 -2.67 22.11
N THR A 221 -13.29 -3.75 21.37
CA THR A 221 -14.48 -3.96 20.53
C THR A 221 -15.75 -4.01 21.38
N GLU A 222 -15.74 -4.75 22.49
CA GLU A 222 -16.87 -4.82 23.41
C GLU A 222 -17.22 -3.43 23.98
N SER A 223 -16.22 -2.70 24.49
CA SER A 223 -16.41 -1.36 25.04
C SER A 223 -16.96 -0.38 24.00
N THR A 224 -16.45 -0.46 22.77
CA THR A 224 -16.93 0.35 21.63
C THR A 224 -18.39 0.05 21.31
N MET A 225 -18.78 -1.23 21.23
CA MET A 225 -20.16 -1.63 21.00
C MET A 225 -21.09 -1.21 22.12
N ARG A 226 -20.65 -1.29 23.38
CA ARG A 226 -21.42 -0.77 24.53
C ARG A 226 -21.65 0.73 24.39
N THR A 227 -20.65 1.49 23.94
CA THR A 227 -20.78 2.93 23.66
C THR A 227 -21.82 3.21 22.56
N VAL A 228 -21.81 2.42 21.48
CA VAL A 228 -22.82 2.50 20.42
C VAL A 228 -24.22 2.21 20.98
N LEU A 229 -24.36 1.18 21.81
CA LEU A 229 -25.63 0.82 22.44
C LEU A 229 -26.17 1.91 23.37
N VAL A 230 -25.29 2.62 24.10
CA VAL A 230 -25.69 3.80 24.89
C VAL A 230 -26.25 4.88 23.97
N GLY A 231 -25.59 5.17 22.85
CA GLY A 231 -26.10 6.10 21.84
C GLY A 231 -27.46 5.69 21.29
N TYR A 232 -27.63 4.40 20.98
CA TYR A 232 -28.90 3.83 20.50
C TYR A 232 -30.03 3.97 21.53
N GLN A 233 -29.75 3.74 22.82
CA GLN A 233 -30.73 3.93 23.89
C GLN A 233 -31.16 5.39 24.04
N ILE A 234 -30.22 6.34 23.92
CA ILE A 234 -30.52 7.78 23.94
C ILE A 234 -31.44 8.13 22.76
N ALA A 235 -31.09 7.72 21.54
CA ALA A 235 -31.89 7.97 20.34
C ALA A 235 -33.30 7.35 20.45
N SER A 236 -33.39 6.10 20.93
CA SER A 236 -34.66 5.40 21.15
C SER A 236 -35.56 6.12 22.15
N ARG A 237 -34.98 6.70 23.21
CA ARG A 237 -35.73 7.49 24.20
C ARG A 237 -36.25 8.79 23.59
N LEU A 238 -35.43 9.50 22.81
CA LEU A 238 -35.82 10.76 22.16
C LEU A 238 -36.95 10.57 21.13
N ASN A 239 -36.89 9.49 20.35
CA ASN A 239 -37.96 9.15 19.39
C ASN A 239 -39.29 8.85 20.11
N LYS A 240 -39.27 8.12 21.23
CA LYS A 240 -40.48 7.84 22.03
C LYS A 240 -41.09 9.10 22.64
N SER A 241 -40.26 10.09 22.98
CA SER A 241 -40.70 11.36 23.56
C SER A 241 -41.17 12.39 22.52
N GLY A 242 -41.15 12.06 21.22
CA GLY A 242 -41.63 12.95 20.15
C GLY A 242 -40.71 14.15 19.85
N TYR A 243 -39.43 14.09 20.24
CA TYR A 243 -38.49 15.19 20.07
C TYR A 243 -37.75 15.20 18.72
N VAL A 244 -37.94 14.18 17.88
CA VAL A 244 -37.31 14.07 16.56
C VAL A 244 -38.40 13.77 15.53
N SER A 245 -38.74 14.77 14.72
CA SER A 245 -39.57 14.64 13.51
C SER A 245 -38.69 14.37 12.29
#